data_AF-A0A1W9LHJ7-F1
#
_entry.id   AF-A0A1W9LHJ7-F1
#
_cell.length_a   1.000
_cell.length_b   1.000
_cell.length_c   1.000
_cell.angle_alpha   90.00
_cell.angle_beta   90.00
_cell.angle_gamma   90.00
#
_symmetry.space_group_name_H-M   'P 1'
#
loop_
_entity.id
_entity.type
_entity.pdbx_description
1 polymer ?
#
loop_
_entity_poly.entity_id
_entity_poly.type
_entity_poly.pdbx_seq_one_letter_code
_entity_poly.pdbx_strand_id
1 'polypeptide(L)'
;MTRRERLMATLRGEPVDRPAVSFYELNGLDENAIDPDPFNIYSHSSWRPLIGMTRAATDRIVMRGVAYAAIAPDPIEAVSETESVVRDGSRFTTRRVRIGARTLTARTRRDADVNTVWTEEHLLKGVDDLRLFLQVPEPADAGAPDTSGVTQA
;
A
#
# COMPACT_ATOMS: atom_id res chain seq x y z
N MET A 1 22.59 20.54 -9.63
CA MET A 1 22.45 19.61 -8.49
C MET A 1 21.79 18.32 -8.97
N THR A 2 22.18 17.18 -8.40
CA THR A 2 21.43 15.93 -8.57
C THR A 2 20.05 16.04 -7.91
N ARG A 3 19.11 15.16 -8.28
CA ARG A 3 17.76 15.13 -7.66
C ARG A 3 17.83 14.98 -6.14
N ARG A 4 18.70 14.08 -5.68
CA ARG A 4 18.92 13.83 -4.26
C ARG A 4 19.50 15.06 -3.55
N GLU A 5 20.51 15.69 -4.12
CA GLU A 5 21.09 16.93 -3.56
C GLU A 5 20.02 18.01 -3.41
N ARG A 6 19.24 18.25 -4.47
CA ARG A 6 18.17 19.26 -4.47
C ARG A 6 17.12 18.98 -3.41
N LEU A 7 16.66 17.73 -3.30
CA LEU A 7 15.66 17.33 -2.32
C LEU A 7 16.17 17.54 -0.89
N MET A 8 17.40 17.09 -0.59
CA MET A 8 17.97 17.24 0.74
C MET A 8 18.24 18.71 1.11
N ALA A 9 18.71 19.53 0.17
CA ALA A 9 18.89 20.97 0.38
C ALA A 9 17.54 21.67 0.63
N THR A 10 16.50 21.31 -0.15
CA THR A 10 15.13 21.82 0.06
C THR A 10 14.63 21.53 1.48
N LEU A 11 14.79 20.29 1.97
CA LEU A 11 14.34 19.89 3.31
C LEU A 11 15.10 20.61 4.44
N ARG A 12 16.32 21.09 4.18
CA ARG A 12 17.14 21.86 5.13
C ARG A 12 16.92 23.38 5.05
N GLY A 13 16.11 23.85 4.09
CA GLY A 13 15.96 25.28 3.83
C GLY A 13 17.20 25.92 3.18
N GLU A 14 18.04 25.13 2.50
CA GLU A 14 19.23 25.60 1.80
C GLU A 14 18.90 26.08 0.37
N PRO A 15 19.76 26.92 -0.25
CA PRO A 15 19.60 27.30 -1.65
C PRO A 15 19.62 26.11 -2.60
N VAL A 16 18.78 26.15 -3.64
CA VAL A 16 18.65 25.11 -4.66
C VAL A 16 18.70 25.69 -6.07
N ASP A 17 19.08 24.87 -7.06
CA ASP A 17 19.15 25.26 -8.47
C ASP A 17 17.77 25.46 -9.13
N ARG A 18 16.74 24.81 -8.59
CA ARG A 18 15.31 25.03 -8.86
C ARG A 18 14.47 24.48 -7.70
N PRO A 19 13.19 24.86 -7.56
CA PRO A 19 12.29 24.21 -6.61
C PRO A 19 12.27 22.68 -6.82
N ALA A 20 12.35 21.91 -5.73
CA ALA A 20 12.14 20.47 -5.80
C ALA A 20 10.68 20.15 -6.09
N VAL A 21 10.43 19.17 -6.96
CA VAL A 21 9.08 18.77 -7.38
C VAL A 21 8.93 17.26 -7.18
N SER A 22 7.89 16.87 -6.44
CA SER A 22 7.45 15.48 -6.32
C SER A 22 5.96 15.44 -6.55
N PHE A 23 5.49 14.46 -7.32
CA PHE A 23 4.06 14.20 -7.42
C PHE A 23 3.60 13.40 -6.22
N TYR A 24 2.42 13.73 -5.71
CA TYR A 24 1.79 12.96 -4.65
C TYR A 24 1.32 11.62 -5.24
N GLU A 25 1.59 10.52 -4.53
CA GLU A 25 1.24 9.14 -4.90
C GLU A 25 1.81 8.62 -6.24
N LEU A 26 2.66 9.39 -6.93
CA LEU A 26 3.39 8.95 -8.11
C LEU A 26 4.89 9.04 -7.86
N ASN A 27 5.57 7.91 -7.91
CA ASN A 27 7.00 7.79 -7.64
C ASN A 27 7.81 7.27 -8.83
N GLY A 28 7.16 6.83 -9.91
CA GLY A 28 7.82 6.38 -11.11
C GLY A 28 8.48 4.99 -10.96
N LEU A 29 8.16 4.25 -9.90
CA LEU A 29 8.63 2.88 -9.66
C LEU A 29 7.46 1.91 -9.55
N ASP A 30 6.43 2.28 -8.79
CA ASP A 30 5.33 1.37 -8.45
C ASP A 30 4.20 1.34 -9.50
N GLU A 31 4.15 2.30 -10.42
CA GLU A 31 3.15 2.35 -11.49
C GLU A 31 3.48 1.32 -12.59
N ASN A 32 3.01 0.10 -12.40
CA ASN A 32 3.24 -1.01 -13.33
C ASN A 32 2.17 -1.07 -14.44
N ALA A 33 2.50 -0.53 -15.62
CA ALA A 33 1.58 -0.50 -16.76
C ALA A 33 1.34 -1.87 -17.44
N ILE A 34 2.11 -2.91 -17.10
CA ILE A 34 1.95 -4.26 -17.69
C ILE A 34 1.29 -5.26 -16.76
N ASP A 35 0.94 -4.85 -15.53
CA ASP A 35 0.19 -5.71 -14.61
C ASP A 35 -1.20 -6.00 -15.20
N PRO A 36 -1.56 -7.30 -15.37
CA PRO A 36 -2.82 -7.72 -15.98
C PRO A 36 -4.04 -7.61 -15.06
N ASP A 37 -3.91 -7.17 -13.80
CA ASP A 37 -5.07 -6.98 -12.92
C ASP A 37 -6.07 -5.98 -13.57
N PRO A 38 -7.34 -6.36 -13.82
CA PRO A 38 -8.32 -5.46 -14.41
C PRO A 38 -8.65 -4.21 -13.57
N PHE A 39 -8.20 -4.14 -12.31
CA PHE A 39 -8.33 -2.96 -11.44
C PHE A 39 -7.05 -2.09 -11.46
N ASN A 40 -6.03 -2.45 -12.23
CA ASN A 40 -4.82 -1.65 -12.42
C ASN A 40 -5.08 -0.50 -13.41
N ILE A 41 -5.29 0.71 -12.86
CA ILE A 41 -5.56 1.89 -13.69
C ILE A 41 -4.35 2.32 -14.55
N TYR A 42 -3.13 1.97 -14.14
CA TYR A 42 -1.90 2.37 -14.84
C TYR A 42 -1.71 1.63 -16.18
N SER A 43 -2.48 0.57 -16.42
CA SER A 43 -2.52 -0.14 -17.70
C SER A 43 -3.12 0.71 -18.83
N HIS A 44 -3.99 1.68 -18.50
CA HIS A 44 -4.59 2.56 -19.49
C HIS A 44 -3.54 3.51 -20.09
N SER A 45 -3.54 3.63 -21.43
CA SER A 45 -2.47 4.32 -22.18
C SER A 45 -2.31 5.79 -21.83
N SER A 46 -3.36 6.44 -21.32
CA SER A 46 -3.32 7.84 -20.86
C SER A 46 -2.40 8.08 -19.67
N TRP A 47 -2.04 7.05 -18.88
CA TRP A 47 -1.11 7.18 -17.76
C TRP A 47 0.36 7.24 -18.21
N ARG A 48 0.68 6.74 -19.41
CA ARG A 48 2.07 6.63 -19.90
C ARG A 48 2.83 7.96 -19.88
N PRO A 49 2.28 9.10 -20.36
CA PRO A 49 3.00 10.37 -20.32
C PRO A 49 3.29 10.83 -18.89
N LEU A 50 2.34 10.60 -17.97
CA LEU A 50 2.49 11.01 -16.57
C LEU A 50 3.53 10.15 -15.84
N ILE A 51 3.50 8.82 -16.01
CA ILE A 51 4.51 7.90 -15.46
C ILE A 51 5.90 8.25 -16.00
N GLY A 52 6.00 8.53 -17.30
CA GLY A 52 7.24 8.98 -17.93
C GLY A 52 7.75 10.30 -17.34
N MET A 53 6.87 11.29 -17.15
CA MET A 53 7.20 12.56 -16.51
C MET A 53 7.67 12.38 -15.06
N THR A 54 6.98 11.54 -14.27
CA THR A 54 7.38 11.23 -12.90
C THR A 54 8.81 10.71 -12.86
N ARG A 55 9.14 9.74 -13.73
CA ARG A 55 10.49 9.16 -13.83
C ARG A 55 11.54 10.17 -14.31
N ALA A 56 11.24 10.98 -15.32
CA ALA A 56 12.22 11.82 -16.00
C ALA A 56 12.44 13.19 -15.34
N ALA A 57 11.42 13.76 -14.71
CA ALA A 57 11.41 15.18 -14.34
C ALA A 57 11.29 15.46 -12.83
N THR A 58 10.85 14.50 -12.00
CA THR A 58 10.62 14.74 -10.56
C THR A 58 11.81 14.35 -9.70
N ASP A 59 11.88 14.95 -8.51
CA ASP A 59 12.89 14.69 -7.48
C ASP A 59 12.58 13.46 -6.60
N ARG A 60 11.42 12.84 -6.82
CA ARG A 60 10.92 11.55 -6.27
C ARG A 60 11.15 11.34 -4.77
N ILE A 61 10.09 11.48 -3.98
CA ILE A 61 10.02 10.91 -2.62
C ILE A 61 9.29 9.57 -2.75
N VAL A 62 10.03 8.46 -2.67
CA VAL A 62 9.43 7.12 -2.84
C VAL A 62 8.94 6.61 -1.49
N MET A 63 7.65 6.32 -1.39
CA MET A 63 7.08 5.63 -0.24
C MET A 63 7.26 4.13 -0.42
N ARG A 64 8.16 3.51 0.34
CA ARG A 64 8.44 2.07 0.27
C ARG A 64 8.30 1.43 1.64
N GLY A 65 7.60 0.30 1.69
CA GLY A 65 7.56 -0.55 2.88
C GLY A 65 8.86 -1.32 3.04
N VAL A 66 9.26 -1.53 4.29
CA VAL A 66 10.29 -2.51 4.65
C VAL A 66 9.59 -3.84 4.86
N ALA A 67 9.93 -4.84 4.07
CA ALA A 67 9.35 -6.17 4.24
C ALA A 67 9.89 -6.82 5.52
N TYR A 68 9.09 -7.65 6.16
CA TYR A 68 9.53 -8.41 7.33
C TYR A 68 9.23 -9.89 7.07
N ALA A 69 10.26 -10.68 6.81
CA ALA A 69 10.08 -12.05 6.31
C ALA A 69 9.25 -12.94 7.27
N ALA A 70 9.29 -12.66 8.57
CA ALA A 70 8.58 -13.44 9.56
C ALA A 70 7.08 -13.15 9.68
N ILE A 71 6.52 -12.21 8.90
CA ILE A 71 5.07 -12.05 8.76
C ILE A 71 4.46 -13.01 7.73
N ALA A 72 5.29 -13.89 7.14
CA ALA A 72 4.86 -14.94 6.23
C ALA A 72 5.07 -16.32 6.88
N PRO A 73 4.04 -17.19 6.95
CA PRO A 73 2.65 -16.94 6.57
C PRO A 73 1.97 -15.88 7.44
N ASP A 74 0.83 -15.33 7.00
CA ASP A 74 0.09 -14.32 7.77
C ASP A 74 -0.18 -14.86 9.19
N PRO A 75 0.27 -14.16 10.25
CA PRO A 75 0.11 -14.59 11.65
C PRO A 75 -1.30 -15.01 12.04
N ILE A 76 -2.31 -14.44 11.39
CA ILE A 76 -3.71 -14.70 11.71
C ILE A 76 -4.42 -15.51 10.62
N GLU A 77 -3.69 -16.10 9.67
CA GLU A 77 -4.24 -16.90 8.58
C GLU A 77 -5.13 -18.04 9.11
N ALA A 78 -4.67 -18.77 10.13
CA ALA A 78 -5.40 -19.90 10.70
C ALA A 78 -6.78 -19.54 11.28
N VAL A 79 -6.99 -18.26 11.60
CA VAL A 79 -8.23 -17.73 12.18
C VAL A 79 -8.93 -16.74 11.26
N SER A 80 -8.43 -16.54 10.03
CA SER A 80 -9.01 -15.58 9.11
C SER A 80 -9.28 -16.17 7.73
N GLU A 81 -10.30 -15.61 7.09
CA GLU A 81 -10.65 -15.91 5.71
C GLU A 81 -10.79 -14.60 4.95
N THR A 82 -10.41 -14.60 3.68
CA THR A 82 -10.59 -13.47 2.78
C THR A 82 -11.23 -13.95 1.50
N GLU A 83 -12.31 -13.29 1.11
CA GLU A 83 -13.03 -13.54 -0.13
C GLU A 83 -13.05 -12.26 -0.96
N SER A 84 -12.92 -12.38 -2.28
CA SER A 84 -13.10 -11.27 -3.20
C SER A 84 -14.14 -11.59 -4.27
N VAL A 85 -15.09 -10.69 -4.46
CA VAL A 85 -16.16 -10.82 -5.45
C VAL A 85 -16.19 -9.55 -6.31
N VAL A 86 -16.32 -9.73 -7.62
CA VAL A 86 -16.56 -8.62 -8.55
C VAL A 86 -18.05 -8.51 -8.83
N ARG A 87 -18.63 -7.34 -8.59
CA ARG A 87 -20.04 -7.02 -8.84
C ARG A 87 -20.17 -5.58 -9.31
N ASP A 88 -20.93 -5.35 -10.38
CA ASP A 88 -21.22 -4.01 -10.91
C ASP A 88 -19.96 -3.16 -11.15
N GLY A 89 -18.90 -3.76 -11.72
CA GLY A 89 -17.63 -3.08 -12.01
C GLY A 89 -16.74 -2.78 -10.80
N SER A 90 -17.12 -3.25 -9.61
CA SER A 90 -16.38 -3.05 -8.36
C SER A 90 -15.89 -4.38 -7.80
N ARG A 91 -14.67 -4.42 -7.26
CA ARG A 91 -14.13 -5.53 -6.47
C ARG A 91 -14.41 -5.26 -5.00
N PHE A 92 -15.16 -6.15 -4.39
CA PHE A 92 -15.40 -6.17 -2.95
C PHE A 92 -14.52 -7.24 -2.32
N THR A 93 -13.75 -6.89 -1.31
CA THR A 93 -12.96 -7.85 -0.54
C THR A 93 -13.49 -7.87 0.88
N THR A 94 -13.93 -9.04 1.34
CA THR A 94 -14.40 -9.24 2.72
C THR A 94 -13.39 -10.09 3.45
N ARG A 95 -12.89 -9.59 4.59
CA ARG A 95 -12.04 -10.32 5.51
C ARG A 95 -12.83 -10.65 6.76
N ARG A 96 -12.82 -11.90 7.21
CA ARG A 96 -13.41 -12.32 8.48
C ARG A 96 -12.32 -12.91 9.37
N VAL A 97 -12.34 -12.55 10.65
CA VAL A 97 -11.41 -13.07 11.67
C VAL A 97 -12.23 -13.66 12.79
N ARG A 98 -12.10 -14.97 13.01
CA ARG A 98 -12.86 -15.74 14.00
C ARG A 98 -12.06 -15.88 15.29
N ILE A 99 -12.62 -15.38 16.39
CA ILE A 99 -11.98 -15.34 17.71
C ILE A 99 -12.98 -15.93 18.72
N GLY A 100 -12.72 -17.17 19.14
CA GLY A 100 -13.68 -17.94 19.93
C GLY A 100 -15.02 -18.08 19.20
N ALA A 101 -16.10 -17.61 19.84
CA ALA A 101 -17.46 -17.64 19.28
C ALA A 101 -17.84 -16.38 18.47
N ARG A 102 -16.95 -15.38 18.39
CA ARG A 102 -17.21 -14.12 17.69
C ARG A 102 -16.45 -14.06 16.37
N THR A 103 -17.01 -13.35 15.41
CA THR A 103 -16.38 -13.07 14.11
C THR A 103 -16.31 -11.57 13.90
N LEU A 104 -15.10 -11.06 13.69
CA LEU A 104 -14.87 -9.70 13.22
C LEU A 104 -14.89 -9.69 11.69
N THR A 105 -15.52 -8.68 11.10
CA THR A 105 -15.66 -8.55 9.65
C THR A 105 -15.13 -7.20 9.20
N ALA A 106 -14.36 -7.18 8.11
CA ALA A 106 -13.98 -6.00 7.38
C ALA A 106 -14.40 -6.13 5.92
N ARG A 107 -14.78 -5.02 5.30
CA ARG A 107 -15.09 -4.97 3.88
C ARG A 107 -14.44 -3.77 3.23
N THR A 108 -13.78 -4.01 2.11
CA THR A 108 -13.27 -2.98 1.22
C THR A 108 -13.90 -3.07 -0.15
N ARG A 109 -13.88 -1.95 -0.87
CA ARG A 109 -14.32 -1.83 -2.26
C ARG A 109 -13.27 -1.09 -3.08
N ARG A 110 -13.01 -1.57 -4.29
CA ARG A 110 -12.24 -0.87 -5.31
C ARG A 110 -13.02 -0.86 -6.62
N ASP A 111 -13.08 0.30 -7.26
CA ASP A 111 -13.73 0.44 -8.57
C ASP A 111 -12.68 0.29 -9.66
N ALA A 112 -13.06 -0.26 -10.83
CA ALA A 112 -12.11 -0.61 -11.89
C ALA A 112 -11.21 0.57 -12.32
N ASP A 113 -11.77 1.77 -12.40
CA ASP A 113 -11.07 2.98 -12.88
C ASP A 113 -10.49 3.85 -11.74
N VAL A 114 -10.44 3.33 -10.51
CA VAL A 114 -10.00 4.08 -9.32
C VAL A 114 -8.84 3.34 -8.62
N ASN A 115 -7.75 4.06 -8.32
CA ASN A 115 -6.61 3.47 -7.59
C ASN A 115 -6.84 3.38 -6.07
N THR A 116 -7.87 4.04 -5.56
CA THR A 116 -8.24 4.02 -4.14
C THR A 116 -9.03 2.77 -3.77
N VAL A 117 -8.63 2.14 -2.67
CA VAL A 117 -9.42 1.11 -1.98
C VAL A 117 -10.18 1.77 -0.83
N TRP A 118 -11.50 1.74 -0.89
CA TRP A 118 -12.37 2.28 0.15
C TRP A 118 -12.64 1.24 1.22
N THR A 119 -12.55 1.62 2.49
CA THR A 119 -13.06 0.79 3.59
C THR A 119 -14.54 1.09 3.80
N GLU A 120 -15.39 0.11 3.52
CA GLU A 120 -16.84 0.22 3.77
C GLU A 120 -17.22 -0.27 5.18
N GLU A 121 -16.43 -1.21 5.71
CA GLU A 121 -16.59 -1.74 7.06
C GLU A 121 -15.22 -1.96 7.67
N HIS A 122 -14.92 -1.26 8.77
CA HIS A 122 -13.68 -1.47 9.52
C HIS A 122 -13.73 -2.79 10.30
N LEU A 123 -12.58 -3.47 10.39
CA LEU A 123 -12.45 -4.71 11.17
C LEU A 123 -12.80 -4.48 12.64
N LEU A 124 -12.29 -3.38 13.21
CA LEU A 124 -12.52 -2.96 14.59
C LEU A 124 -13.48 -1.78 14.59
N LYS A 125 -14.73 -1.99 15.02
CA LYS A 125 -15.78 -0.96 15.03
C LYS A 125 -15.84 -0.19 16.34
N GLY A 126 -15.13 -0.68 17.36
CA GLY A 126 -15.05 -0.08 18.66
C GLY A 126 -14.09 -0.83 19.58
N VAL A 127 -14.07 -0.41 20.84
CA VAL A 127 -13.12 -0.93 21.83
C VAL A 127 -13.34 -2.41 22.12
N ASP A 128 -14.58 -2.92 22.04
CA ASP A 128 -14.85 -4.34 22.30
C ASP A 128 -14.32 -5.26 21.19
N ASP A 129 -14.27 -4.76 19.95
CA ASP A 129 -13.64 -5.49 18.85
C ASP A 129 -12.11 -5.48 19.00
N LEU A 130 -11.53 -4.35 19.45
CA LEU A 130 -10.11 -4.28 19.77
C LEU A 130 -9.74 -5.28 20.90
N ARG A 131 -10.51 -5.28 22.00
CA ARG A 131 -10.31 -6.24 23.11
C ARG A 131 -10.43 -7.68 22.66
N LEU A 132 -11.34 -7.97 21.74
CA LEU A 132 -11.46 -9.29 21.15
C LEU A 132 -10.25 -9.62 20.27
N PHE A 133 -9.84 -8.70 19.39
CA PHE A 133 -8.70 -8.89 18.49
C PHE A 133 -7.40 -9.17 19.24
N LEU A 134 -7.18 -8.52 20.38
CA LEU A 134 -6.03 -8.74 21.25
C LEU A 134 -6.01 -10.13 21.93
N GLN A 135 -7.04 -10.95 21.77
CA GLN A 135 -7.03 -12.36 22.20
C GLN A 135 -6.44 -13.30 21.16
N VAL A 136 -6.20 -12.83 19.93
CA VAL A 136 -5.49 -13.62 18.91
C VAL A 136 -4.04 -13.80 19.40
N PRO A 137 -3.51 -15.04 19.42
CA PRO A 137 -2.13 -15.28 19.84
C PRO A 137 -1.15 -14.44 19.04
N GLU A 138 -0.20 -13.82 19.74
CA GLU A 138 0.90 -13.10 19.08
C GLU A 138 1.75 -14.08 18.28
N PRO A 139 2.16 -13.73 17.04
CA PRO A 139 3.14 -14.52 16.31
C PRO A 139 4.46 -14.56 17.08
N ALA A 140 5.24 -15.62 16.85
CA ALA A 140 6.60 -15.67 17.37
C ALA A 140 7.42 -14.50 16.81
N ASP A 141 8.10 -13.75 17.70
CA ASP A 141 9.09 -12.74 17.32
C ASP A 141 10.32 -13.43 16.71
N ALA A 142 10.25 -13.68 15.42
CA ALA A 142 11.35 -14.19 14.62
C ALA A 142 11.64 -13.24 13.46
N GLY A 143 12.81 -13.35 12.85
CA GLY A 143 13.14 -12.65 11.60
C GLY A 143 13.86 -11.31 11.75
N ALA A 144 14.15 -10.72 10.60
CA ALA A 144 14.80 -9.43 10.44
C ALA A 144 14.10 -8.65 9.32
N PRO A 145 14.10 -7.31 9.39
CA PRO A 145 13.58 -6.49 8.31
C PRO A 145 14.44 -6.66 7.05
N ASP A 146 13.81 -6.90 5.91
CA ASP A 146 14.45 -6.81 4.60
C ASP A 146 14.34 -5.37 4.09
N THR A 147 15.45 -4.65 4.22
CA THR A 147 15.56 -3.25 3.78
C THR A 147 15.99 -3.09 2.33
N SER A 148 16.29 -4.19 1.61
CA SER A 148 16.85 -4.13 0.26
C SER A 148 15.96 -3.32 -0.70
N GLY A 149 14.64 -3.52 -0.60
CA GLY A 149 13.62 -2.83 -1.39
C GLY A 149 13.48 -1.32 -1.12
N VAL A 150 14.15 -0.80 -0.08
CA VAL A 150 14.22 0.64 0.23
C VAL A 150 15.62 1.21 -0.08
N THR A 151 16.68 0.45 0.19
CA THR A 151 18.06 0.92 0.01
C THR A 151 18.58 0.86 -1.43
N GLN A 152 17.93 0.07 -2.29
CA GLN A 152 18.33 -0.11 -3.70
C GLN A 152 17.46 0.68 -4.70
N ALA A 153 16.42 1.37 -4.22
CA ALA A 153 15.44 2.10 -5.04
C ALA A 153 15.88 3.54 -5.40
#